data_AF-A0A7Y8GTU0-F1
#
_entry.id   AF-A0A7Y8GTU0-F1
#
_cell.length_a   1.000
_cell.length_b   1.000
_cell.length_c   1.000
_cell.angle_alpha   90.00
_cell.angle_beta   90.00
_cell.angle_gamma   90.00
#
_symmetry.space_group_name_H-M   'P 1'
#
loop_
_entity.id
_entity.type
_entity.pdbx_description
1 polymer ?
#
loop_
_entity_poly.entity_id
_entity_poly.type
_entity_poly.pdbx_seq_one_letter_code
_entity_poly.pdbx_strand_id
1 'polypeptide(L)'
;MHIKLCKRDGGARARDRPACTACHGAAMTGVSPAVPGLLGLPRDYLVGQLGAWQTGLRQAFAPDCMAHVAKRLAPADVAAVSSWLAAQPLPADAHPAPPTREPLPLKCGLSPQRSGGAR
;
A
#
# COMPACT_ATOMS: atom_id res chain seq x y z
N MET A 1 12.29 -11.29 10.40
CA MET A 1 12.50 -9.83 10.21
C MET A 1 11.47 -9.14 9.28
N HIS A 2 10.68 -9.86 8.48
CA HIS A 2 9.86 -9.25 7.41
C HIS A 2 8.48 -8.70 7.85
N ILE A 3 7.91 -9.23 8.94
CA ILE A 3 6.67 -8.73 9.57
C ILE A 3 6.79 -7.24 9.93
N LYS A 4 8.00 -6.80 10.31
CA LYS A 4 8.29 -5.45 10.79
C LYS A 4 8.17 -4.38 9.70
N LEU A 5 8.33 -4.75 8.42
CA LEU A 5 8.24 -3.83 7.27
C LEU A 5 6.81 -3.38 6.99
N CYS A 6 5.80 -4.21 7.30
CA CYS A 6 4.40 -3.86 7.11
C CYS A 6 3.67 -3.44 8.40
N LYS A 7 4.10 -3.90 9.58
CA LYS A 7 3.49 -3.53 10.88
C LYS A 7 4.21 -2.40 11.65
N ARG A 8 5.41 -2.00 11.21
CA ARG A 8 6.28 -0.95 11.80
C ARG A 8 6.76 -1.29 13.21
N ASP A 9 7.72 -2.22 13.30
CA ASP A 9 8.46 -2.50 14.55
C ASP A 9 9.97 -2.32 14.36
N GLY A 10 10.45 -1.08 14.54
CA GLY A 10 11.81 -0.73 14.98
C GLY A 10 13.01 -1.23 14.16
N GLY A 11 13.41 -0.46 13.15
CA GLY A 11 14.74 -0.51 12.49
C GLY A 11 14.93 0.71 11.57
N ALA A 12 16.16 1.19 11.36
CA ALA A 12 16.44 2.44 10.65
C ALA A 12 15.83 2.51 9.23
N ARG A 13 15.82 1.39 8.49
CA ARG A 13 15.18 1.29 7.16
C ARG A 13 13.64 1.30 7.18
N ALA A 14 13.03 1.04 8.33
CA ALA A 14 11.58 1.15 8.51
C ALA A 14 11.13 2.57 8.89
N ARG A 15 12.05 3.49 9.20
CA ARG A 15 11.71 4.86 9.64
C ARG A 15 11.31 5.79 8.49
N ASP A 16 11.74 5.51 7.26
CA ASP A 16 11.55 6.39 6.10
C ASP A 16 10.31 6.05 5.25
N ARG A 17 9.44 5.16 5.72
CA ARG A 17 8.22 4.75 5.00
C ARG A 17 7.10 4.39 5.97
N PRO A 18 5.84 4.76 5.68
CA PRO A 18 4.70 4.38 6.50
C PRO A 18 4.49 2.86 6.49
N ALA A 19 3.82 2.34 7.52
CA ALA A 19 3.37 0.96 7.58
C ALA A 19 2.37 0.66 6.45
N CYS A 20 2.32 -0.58 5.95
CA CYS A 20 1.38 -0.99 4.90
C CYS A 20 -0.08 -0.74 5.34
N THR A 21 -0.37 -1.04 6.62
CA THR A 21 -1.68 -0.85 7.25
C THR A 21 -2.10 0.61 7.38
N ALA A 22 -1.15 1.55 7.34
CA ALA A 22 -1.45 2.98 7.47
C ALA A 22 -2.21 3.55 6.26
N CYS A 23 -2.16 2.86 5.11
CA CYS A 23 -2.93 3.23 3.92
C CYS A 23 -3.90 2.11 3.51
N HIS A 24 -3.46 0.86 3.51
CA HIS A 24 -4.27 -0.28 3.00
C HIS A 24 -5.32 -0.79 4.00
N GLY A 25 -5.54 -0.08 5.11
CA GLY A 25 -6.46 -0.43 6.18
C GLY A 25 -5.85 -1.40 7.19
N ALA A 26 -6.42 -1.45 8.39
CA ALA A 26 -5.93 -2.32 9.47
C ALA A 26 -5.97 -3.81 9.11
N ALA A 27 -7.01 -4.22 8.38
CA ALA A 27 -7.16 -5.58 7.85
C ALA A 27 -6.40 -5.81 6.54
N MET A 28 -5.78 -4.78 5.95
CA MET A 28 -5.12 -4.83 4.63
C MET A 28 -6.04 -5.28 3.48
N THR A 29 -7.37 -5.16 3.64
CA THR A 29 -8.38 -5.41 2.61
C THR A 29 -8.67 -4.19 1.73
N GLY A 30 -8.02 -3.06 1.99
CA GLY A 30 -8.16 -1.81 1.24
C GLY A 30 -9.05 -0.79 1.94
N VAL A 31 -9.09 0.41 1.37
CA VAL A 31 -9.95 1.52 1.81
C VAL A 31 -10.59 2.15 0.58
N SER A 32 -11.93 2.16 0.56
CA SER A 32 -12.71 2.75 -0.53
C SER A 32 -12.50 4.27 -0.61
N PRO A 33 -12.46 4.88 -1.81
CA PRO A 33 -12.62 4.26 -3.13
C PRO A 33 -11.32 3.88 -3.84
N ALA A 34 -10.15 4.26 -3.29
CA ALA A 34 -8.93 4.36 -4.08
C ALA A 34 -7.74 3.54 -3.56
N VAL A 35 -7.78 3.03 -2.32
CA VAL A 35 -6.67 2.22 -1.79
C VAL A 35 -7.02 0.74 -1.90
N PRO A 36 -6.30 -0.05 -2.71
CA PRO A 36 -6.63 -1.46 -2.93
C PRO A 36 -6.29 -2.33 -1.72
N GLY A 37 -6.91 -3.50 -1.62
CA GLY A 37 -6.48 -4.55 -0.70
C GLY A 37 -5.16 -5.18 -1.12
N LEU A 38 -4.43 -5.72 -0.15
CA LEU A 38 -3.16 -6.42 -0.35
C LEU A 38 -3.27 -7.93 -0.11
N LEU A 39 -4.28 -8.37 0.64
CA LEU A 39 -4.47 -9.78 0.99
C LEU A 39 -5.19 -10.55 -0.12
N GLY A 40 -4.94 -11.85 -0.18
CA GLY A 40 -5.48 -12.73 -1.23
C GLY A 40 -4.78 -12.61 -2.60
N LEU A 41 -3.80 -11.71 -2.72
CA LEU A 41 -3.04 -11.53 -3.95
C LEU A 41 -1.87 -12.54 -4.03
N PRO A 42 -1.64 -13.18 -5.20
CA PRO A 42 -0.50 -14.05 -5.39
C PRO A 42 0.83 -13.32 -5.21
N ARG A 43 1.85 -14.02 -4.69
CA ARG A 43 3.19 -13.47 -4.47
C ARG A 43 3.76 -12.81 -5.73
N ASP A 44 3.69 -13.49 -6.87
CA ASP A 44 4.31 -13.01 -8.10
C ASP A 44 3.60 -11.77 -8.66
N TYR A 45 2.29 -11.66 -8.45
CA TYR A 45 1.55 -10.44 -8.71
C TYR A 45 2.11 -9.29 -7.87
N LEU A 46 2.23 -9.47 -6.55
CA LEU A 46 2.74 -8.44 -5.65
C LEU A 46 4.18 -8.00 -6.00
N VAL A 47 5.07 -8.96 -6.30
CA VAL A 47 6.43 -8.66 -6.79
C VAL A 47 6.38 -7.84 -8.08
N GLY A 48 5.56 -8.27 -9.05
CA GLY A 48 5.41 -7.57 -10.32
C GLY A 48 4.91 -6.14 -10.15
N GLN A 49 3.93 -5.91 -9.28
CA GLN A 49 3.40 -4.56 -9.03
C GLN A 49 4.42 -3.64 -8.37
N LEU A 50 5.10 -4.11 -7.32
CA LEU A 50 6.14 -3.33 -6.64
C LEU A 50 7.33 -3.03 -7.58
N GLY A 51 7.76 -4.03 -8.36
CA GLY A 51 8.81 -3.85 -9.37
C GLY A 51 8.41 -2.84 -10.46
N ALA A 52 7.16 -2.88 -10.92
CA ALA A 52 6.65 -1.94 -11.92
C ALA A 52 6.66 -0.48 -11.43
N TRP A 53 6.41 -0.22 -10.15
CA TRP A 53 6.58 1.13 -9.59
C TRP A 53 8.06 1.54 -9.46
N GLN A 54 8.95 0.59 -9.16
CA GLN A 54 10.39 0.87 -9.09
C GLN A 54 10.96 1.28 -10.44
N THR A 55 10.49 0.64 -11.53
CA THR A 55 10.91 0.94 -12.90
C THR A 55 10.08 2.02 -13.58
N GLY A 56 9.01 2.49 -12.95
CA GLY A 56 8.10 3.50 -13.51
C GLY A 56 7.10 2.97 -14.55
N LEU A 57 7.04 1.65 -14.76
CA LEU A 57 6.04 1.00 -15.62
C LEU A 57 4.62 1.04 -15.02
N ARG A 58 4.52 1.19 -13.69
CA ARG A 58 3.27 1.44 -12.99
C ARG A 58 3.32 2.81 -12.33
N GLN A 59 2.21 3.55 -12.43
CA GLN A 59 2.01 4.84 -11.81
C GLN A 59 0.58 4.91 -11.24
N ALA A 60 0.42 5.63 -10.14
CA ALA A 60 -0.85 6.06 -9.60
C ALA A 60 -1.02 7.58 -9.78
N PHE A 61 -2.17 8.12 -9.39
CA PHE A 61 -2.42 9.55 -9.46
C PHE A 61 -1.41 10.35 -8.64
N ALA A 62 -0.97 11.48 -9.18
CA ALA A 62 -0.08 12.37 -8.47
C ALA A 62 -0.81 13.05 -7.29
N PRO A 63 -0.18 13.15 -6.11
CA PRO A 63 1.13 12.58 -5.76
C PRO A 63 1.08 11.05 -5.62
N ASP A 64 1.97 10.35 -6.35
CA ASP A 64 2.02 8.88 -6.35
C ASP A 64 2.73 8.35 -5.11
N CYS A 65 1.93 8.11 -4.07
CA CYS A 65 2.41 7.57 -2.81
C CYS A 65 2.97 6.17 -2.93
N MET A 66 2.43 5.31 -3.79
CA MET A 66 2.94 3.95 -3.92
C MET A 66 4.28 3.91 -4.64
N ALA A 67 4.50 4.79 -5.63
CA ALA A 67 5.84 4.98 -6.19
C ALA A 67 6.84 5.46 -5.11
N HIS A 68 6.43 6.36 -4.21
CA HIS A 68 7.28 6.79 -3.11
C HIS A 68 7.68 5.65 -2.16
N VAL A 69 6.73 4.77 -1.84
CA VAL A 69 6.96 3.60 -0.98
C VAL A 69 7.81 2.54 -1.70
N ALA A 70 7.49 2.22 -2.95
CA ALA A 70 8.14 1.16 -3.72
C ALA A 70 9.60 1.48 -4.04
N LYS A 71 9.93 2.73 -4.38
CA LYS A 71 11.31 3.18 -4.65
C LYS A 71 12.24 3.10 -3.44
N ARG A 72 11.69 3.02 -2.23
CA ARG A 72 12.47 2.88 -0.98
C ARG A 72 12.64 1.43 -0.52
N LEU A 73 12.00 0.47 -1.20
CA LEU A 73 12.18 -0.95 -0.92
C LEU A 73 13.45 -1.47 -1.60
N ALA A 74 14.32 -2.13 -0.85
CA ALA A 74 15.38 -2.92 -1.48
C ALA A 74 14.78 -4.14 -2.20
N PRO A 75 15.44 -4.71 -3.22
CA PRO A 75 14.93 -5.90 -3.93
C PRO A 75 14.61 -7.08 -2.98
N ALA A 76 15.44 -7.28 -1.95
CA ALA A 76 15.19 -8.29 -0.92
C ALA A 76 13.92 -8.01 -0.09
N ASP A 77 13.61 -6.73 0.16
CA ASP A 77 12.41 -6.33 0.88
C ASP A 77 11.15 -6.49 0.02
N VAL A 78 11.24 -6.26 -1.30
CA VAL A 78 10.14 -6.55 -2.25
C VAL A 78 9.78 -8.03 -2.19
N ALA A 79 10.76 -8.91 -2.37
CA ALA A 79 10.53 -10.35 -2.32
C ALA A 79 9.94 -10.78 -0.96
N ALA A 80 10.48 -10.24 0.14
CA ALA A 80 10.04 -10.57 1.48
C ALA A 80 8.61 -10.10 1.80
N VAL A 81 8.28 -8.84 1.47
CA VAL A 81 6.94 -8.27 1.69
C VAL A 81 5.91 -9.01 0.85
N SER A 82 6.21 -9.27 -0.43
CA SER A 82 5.29 -10.01 -1.31
C SER A 82 5.05 -11.44 -0.83
N SER A 83 6.10 -12.15 -0.39
CA SER A 83 5.94 -13.49 0.20
C SER A 83 5.07 -13.44 1.46
N TRP A 84 5.30 -12.46 2.33
CA TRP A 84 4.58 -12.36 3.59
C TRP A 84 3.09 -12.02 3.39
N LEU A 85 2.78 -11.05 2.52
CA LEU A 85 1.42 -10.65 2.18
C LEU A 85 0.62 -11.82 1.56
N ALA A 86 1.22 -12.54 0.62
CA ALA A 86 0.58 -13.68 -0.04
C ALA A 86 0.28 -14.85 0.92
N ALA A 87 1.02 -14.94 2.03
CA ALA A 87 0.81 -15.97 3.06
C ALA A 87 -0.19 -15.55 4.15
N GLN A 88 -0.70 -14.31 4.14
CA GLN A 88 -1.68 -13.90 5.14
C GLN A 88 -3.05 -14.52 4.85
N PRO A 89 -3.80 -14.94 5.89
CA PRO A 89 -5.16 -15.37 5.70
C PRO A 89 -6.00 -14.20 5.20
N LEU A 90 -6.84 -14.45 4.20
CA LEU A 90 -7.88 -13.51 3.80
C LEU A 90 -9.01 -13.58 4.84
N PRO A 91 -9.40 -12.46 5.47
CA PRO A 91 -10.56 -12.43 6.36
C PRO A 91 -11.84 -12.85 5.61
N ALA A 92 -12.81 -13.44 6.32
CA ALA A 92 -14.12 -13.76 5.74
C ALA A 92 -14.79 -12.50 5.14
N ASP A 93 -14.66 -11.38 5.84
CA ASP A 93 -15.09 -10.06 5.40
C ASP A 93 -13.96 -9.35 4.64
N ALA A 94 -13.69 -9.80 3.42
CA ALA A 94 -12.62 -9.26 2.57
C ALA A 94 -12.94 -7.91 1.90
N HIS A 95 -14.03 -7.24 2.30
CA HIS A 95 -14.44 -5.98 1.70
C HIS A 95 -13.52 -4.81 2.13
N PRO A 96 -13.29 -3.81 1.27
CA PRO A 96 -12.54 -2.62 1.64
C PRO A 96 -13.23 -1.86 2.78
N ALA A 97 -12.43 -1.30 3.69
CA ALA A 97 -12.95 -0.41 4.73
C ALA A 97 -13.61 0.84 4.11
N PRO A 98 -14.61 1.43 4.79
CA PRO A 98 -15.20 2.69 4.35
C PRO A 98 -14.17 3.82 4.35
N PRO A 99 -14.37 4.88 3.54
CA PRO A 99 -13.46 6.03 3.52
C PRO A 99 -13.34 6.65 4.91
N THR A 100 -12.11 6.86 5.37
CA THR A 100 -11.84 7.57 6.62
C THR A 100 -11.73 9.07 6.37
N ARG A 101 -12.24 9.89 7.31
CA ARG A 101 -12.04 11.35 7.29
C ARG A 101 -10.66 11.76 7.81
N GLU A 102 -9.94 10.83 8.43
CA GLU A 102 -8.56 11.02 8.90
C GLU A 102 -7.60 11.13 7.70
N PRO A 103 -6.71 12.14 7.68
CA PRO A 103 -5.72 12.29 6.63
C PRO A 103 -4.76 11.11 6.56
N LEU A 104 -4.45 10.64 5.35
CA LEU A 104 -3.39 9.65 5.13
C LEU A 104 -2.03 10.20 5.61
N PRO A 105 -1.09 9.32 6.01
CA PRO A 105 0.24 9.72 6.46
C PRO A 105 1.08 10.40 5.36
N LEU A 106 0.66 10.30 4.10
CA LEU A 106 1.23 10.98 2.95
C LEU A 106 0.12 11.70 2.19
N LYS A 107 0.44 12.84 1.57
CA LYS A 107 -0.45 13.53 0.63
C LYS A 107 -0.50 12.70 -0.65
N CYS A 108 -1.51 11.85 -0.80
CA CYS A 108 -1.65 10.96 -1.95
C CYS A 108 -2.67 11.48 -2.95
N GLY A 109 -2.42 11.24 -4.23
CA GLY A 109 -3.41 11.43 -5.28
C GLY A 109 -4.46 10.33 -5.15
N LEU A 110 -5.58 10.65 -4.54
CA LEU A 110 -6.80 9.83 -4.61
C LEU A 110 -7.53 10.29 -5.88
N SER A 111 -8.11 9.37 -6.65
CA SER A 111 -8.84 9.62 -7.92
C SER A 111 -9.67 10.91 -7.94
N PRO A 112 -10.05 11.47 -9.12
CA PRO A 112 -10.84 12.70 -9.19
C PRO A 112 -12.27 12.46 -8.67
N GLN A 113 -12.46 12.50 -7.37
CA GLN A 113 -13.70 12.97 -6.79
C GLN A 113 -13.77 14.46 -7.13
N ARG A 114 -14.51 14.73 -8.21
CA ARG A 114 -14.93 16.05 -8.70
C ARG A 114 -14.87 17.06 -7.57
N SER A 115 -13.89 17.95 -7.62
CA SER A 115 -13.92 19.21 -6.89
C SER A 115 -15.28 19.83 -7.16
N GLY A 116 -16.17 19.73 -6.17
CA GLY A 116 -17.48 20.34 -6.26
C GLY A 116 -17.26 21.83 -6.46
N GLY A 117 -17.58 22.31 -7.66
CA GLY A 117 -17.79 23.72 -7.89
C GLY A 117 -18.90 24.17 -6.95
N ALA A 118 -18.53 24.95 -5.95
CA ALA A 118 -19.44 25.89 -5.34
C ALA A 118 -19.48 27.12 -6.26
N ARG A 119 -20.65 27.34 -6.84
CA ARG A 119 -21.07 28.68 -7.29
C ARG A 119 -21.19 29.59 -6.07
#